data_AF-A0A352A8V3-F1
#
_entry.id   AF-A0A352A8V3-F1
#
_cell.length_a   1.000
_cell.length_b   1.000
_cell.length_c   1.000
_cell.angle_alpha   90.00
_cell.angle_beta   90.00
_cell.angle_gamma   90.00
#
_symmetry.space_group_name_H-M   'P 1'
#
loop_
_entity.id
_entity.type
_entity.pdbx_description
1 polymer ?
#
loop_
_entity_poly.entity_id
_entity_poly.type
_entity_poly.pdbx_seq_one_letter_code
_entity_poly.pdbx_strand_id
1 'polypeptide(L)'
;MDWQSGMNEAIKYIEDNLDKSIDYEVTARFICCSVGEFQRIFSILTGVSLSEYIRRRRLTLAACDMQNSNEKVIDIAFKYGYDSHASFTRAFRKLHNTSPSLARKEGVILRTYPRISFNFVVQGTKEIDYRIEEKDSITFIGINRKMSTKNKEHFHSIWLFWREFEETRMYDILKKYSDEELVYAV
;
A
#
# COMPACT_ATOMS: atom_id res chain seq x y z
N MET A 1 -13.76 15.97 2.60
CA MET A 1 -13.92 14.63 1.98
C MET A 1 -13.17 13.66 2.86
N ASP A 2 -13.86 12.74 3.52
CA ASP A 2 -13.20 11.68 4.27
C ASP A 2 -12.78 10.59 3.28
N TRP A 3 -11.52 10.63 2.85
CA TRP A 3 -10.95 9.65 1.93
C TRP A 3 -10.96 8.23 2.49
N GLN A 4 -10.85 8.08 3.81
CA GLN A 4 -10.92 6.78 4.46
C GLN A 4 -12.33 6.20 4.32
N SER A 5 -13.35 6.99 4.66
CA SER A 5 -14.74 6.56 4.49
C SER A 5 -15.06 6.28 3.02
N GLY A 6 -14.64 7.14 2.09
CA GLY A 6 -14.90 6.95 0.65
C GLY A 6 -14.27 5.66 0.11
N MET A 7 -13.02 5.37 0.49
CA MET A 7 -12.36 4.11 0.12
C MET A 7 -13.08 2.90 0.71
N ASN A 8 -13.51 2.96 1.97
CA ASN A 8 -14.23 1.86 2.61
C ASN A 8 -15.62 1.62 1.99
N GLU A 9 -16.34 2.67 1.61
CA GLU A 9 -17.62 2.54 0.88
C GLU A 9 -17.40 1.94 -0.52
N ALA A 10 -16.32 2.32 -1.22
CA ALA A 10 -15.98 1.70 -2.49
C ALA A 10 -15.70 0.19 -2.35
N ILE A 11 -14.95 -0.22 -1.32
CA ILE A 11 -14.71 -1.65 -1.04
C ILE A 11 -15.99 -2.37 -0.64
N LYS A 12 -16.83 -1.76 0.19
CA LYS A 12 -18.13 -2.32 0.56
C LYS A 12 -19.01 -2.57 -0.66
N TYR A 13 -19.12 -1.58 -1.56
CA TYR A 13 -19.84 -1.76 -2.82
C TYR A 13 -19.28 -2.93 -3.65
N ILE A 14 -17.95 -3.05 -3.76
CA ILE A 14 -17.33 -4.18 -4.47
C ILE A 14 -17.70 -5.51 -3.81
N GLU A 15 -17.57 -5.60 -2.48
CA GLU A 15 -17.87 -6.81 -1.70
C GLU A 15 -19.33 -7.25 -1.82
N ASP A 16 -20.26 -6.30 -1.84
CA ASP A 16 -21.70 -6.53 -1.98
C ASP A 16 -22.12 -6.93 -3.41
N ASN A 17 -21.22 -6.80 -4.38
CA ASN A 17 -21.46 -7.11 -5.80
C ASN A 17 -20.49 -8.17 -6.36
N LEU A 18 -19.82 -8.95 -5.50
CA LEU A 18 -18.87 -9.97 -5.97
C LEU A 18 -19.52 -11.10 -6.78
N ASP A 19 -20.81 -11.37 -6.55
CA ASP A 19 -21.64 -12.35 -7.28
C ASP A 19 -22.36 -11.74 -8.50
N LYS A 20 -22.07 -10.48 -8.82
CA LYS A 20 -22.73 -9.70 -9.88
C LYS A 20 -21.69 -8.93 -10.70
N SER A 21 -22.18 -8.21 -11.70
CA SER A 21 -21.39 -7.20 -12.42
C SER A 21 -21.05 -6.04 -11.49
N ILE A 22 -19.77 -5.65 -11.46
CA ILE A 22 -19.31 -4.49 -10.70
C ILE A 22 -19.17 -3.32 -11.66
N ASP A 23 -19.84 -2.21 -11.36
CA ASP A 23 -19.69 -0.93 -12.05
C ASP A 23 -18.53 -0.15 -11.40
N TYR A 24 -17.45 0.06 -12.15
CA TYR A 24 -16.26 0.70 -11.62
C TYR A 24 -16.44 2.23 -11.50
N GLU A 25 -17.31 2.82 -12.28
CA GLU A 25 -17.68 4.23 -12.22
C GLU A 25 -18.36 4.55 -10.88
N VAL A 26 -19.18 3.63 -10.35
CA VAL A 26 -19.72 3.73 -8.98
C VAL A 26 -18.59 3.78 -7.95
N THR A 27 -17.61 2.88 -8.04
CA THR A 27 -16.50 2.84 -7.07
C THR A 27 -15.68 4.13 -7.07
N ALA A 28 -15.41 4.68 -8.25
CA ALA A 28 -14.60 5.88 -8.41
C ALA A 28 -15.32 7.14 -7.89
N ARG A 29 -16.67 7.17 -7.95
CA ARG A 29 -17.48 8.27 -7.42
C ARG A 29 -17.37 8.44 -5.90
N PHE A 30 -17.19 7.36 -5.13
CA PHE A 30 -17.06 7.45 -3.66
C PHE A 30 -15.83 8.23 -3.20
N ILE A 31 -14.80 8.31 -4.04
CA ILE A 31 -13.57 9.08 -3.77
C ILE A 31 -13.35 10.22 -4.77
N CYS A 32 -14.38 10.55 -5.56
CA CYS A 32 -14.42 11.62 -6.55
C CYS A 32 -13.22 11.65 -7.52
N CYS A 33 -12.85 10.49 -8.06
CA CYS A 33 -11.78 10.38 -9.07
C CYS A 33 -12.26 9.60 -10.29
N SER A 34 -11.39 9.47 -11.30
CA SER A 34 -11.61 8.57 -12.43
C SER A 34 -11.40 7.10 -12.04
N VAL A 35 -11.97 6.19 -12.83
CA VAL A 35 -11.78 4.74 -12.64
C VAL A 35 -10.29 4.35 -12.65
N GLY A 36 -9.52 4.93 -13.56
CA GLY A 36 -8.09 4.64 -13.67
C GLY A 36 -7.30 5.10 -12.44
N GLU A 37 -7.63 6.28 -11.90
CA GLU A 37 -7.03 6.78 -10.66
C GLU A 37 -7.40 5.89 -9.48
N PHE A 38 -8.67 5.51 -9.33
CA PHE A 38 -9.11 4.59 -8.27
C PHE A 38 -8.34 3.27 -8.32
N GLN A 39 -8.24 2.64 -9.50
CA GLN A 39 -7.49 1.39 -9.66
C GLN A 39 -6.01 1.54 -9.31
N ARG A 40 -5.39 2.67 -9.71
CA ARG A 40 -3.99 2.97 -9.40
C ARG A 40 -3.79 3.20 -7.90
N ILE A 41 -4.61 4.04 -7.27
CA ILE A 41 -4.58 4.32 -5.84
C ILE A 41 -4.78 3.02 -5.04
N PHE A 42 -5.79 2.23 -5.38
CA PHE A 42 -6.03 0.93 -4.75
C PHE A 42 -4.80 0.03 -4.85
N SER A 43 -4.17 -0.04 -6.02
CA SER A 43 -2.99 -0.88 -6.23
C SER A 43 -1.79 -0.41 -5.43
N ILE A 44 -1.57 0.90 -5.34
CA ILE A 44 -0.50 1.49 -4.54
C ILE A 44 -0.70 1.19 -3.05
N LEU A 45 -1.94 1.34 -2.55
CA LEU A 45 -2.23 1.16 -1.12
C LEU A 45 -2.24 -0.31 -0.68
N THR A 46 -2.67 -1.23 -1.56
CA THR A 46 -2.85 -2.65 -1.19
C THR A 46 -1.75 -3.57 -1.70
N GLY A 47 -0.89 -3.10 -2.61
CA GLY A 47 0.13 -3.91 -3.27
C GLY A 47 -0.42 -4.94 -4.28
N VAL A 48 -1.73 -4.92 -4.58
CA VAL A 48 -2.38 -5.81 -5.55
C VAL A 48 -3.35 -5.06 -6.44
N SER A 49 -3.51 -5.49 -7.70
CA SER A 49 -4.50 -4.85 -8.57
C SER A 49 -5.92 -5.06 -8.06
N LEU A 50 -6.81 -4.12 -8.38
CA LEU A 50 -8.24 -4.23 -8.05
C LEU A 50 -8.87 -5.51 -8.63
N SER A 51 -8.52 -5.85 -9.87
CA SER A 51 -8.99 -7.06 -10.54
C SER A 51 -8.53 -8.34 -9.82
N GLU A 52 -7.29 -8.36 -9.33
CA GLU A 52 -6.76 -9.49 -8.58
C GLU A 52 -7.42 -9.61 -7.19
N TYR A 53 -7.69 -8.48 -6.54
CA TYR A 53 -8.47 -8.44 -5.30
C TYR A 53 -9.85 -9.08 -5.49
N ILE A 54 -10.62 -8.59 -6.46
CA ILE A 54 -11.96 -9.09 -6.80
C ILE A 54 -11.90 -10.60 -7.10
N ARG A 55 -10.91 -11.03 -7.90
CA ARG A 55 -10.74 -12.44 -8.26
C ARG A 55 -10.48 -13.32 -7.03
N ARG A 56 -9.61 -12.90 -6.11
CA ARG A 56 -9.31 -13.65 -4.87
C ARG A 56 -10.51 -13.72 -3.94
N ARG A 57 -11.26 -12.62 -3.82
CA ARG A 57 -12.49 -12.55 -3.02
C ARG A 57 -13.58 -13.45 -3.59
N ARG A 58 -13.83 -13.39 -4.89
CA ARG A 58 -14.77 -14.28 -5.61
C ARG A 58 -14.45 -15.75 -5.41
N LEU A 59 -13.18 -16.15 -5.56
CA LEU A 59 -12.77 -17.55 -5.34
C LEU A 59 -12.91 -17.98 -3.88
N THR A 60 -12.63 -17.08 -2.93
CA THR A 60 -12.86 -17.33 -1.49
C THR A 60 -14.33 -17.60 -1.20
N LEU A 61 -15.24 -16.80 -1.77
CA LEU A 61 -16.68 -17.01 -1.61
C LEU A 61 -17.16 -18.27 -2.34
N ALA A 62 -16.63 -18.54 -3.54
CA ALA A 62 -16.93 -19.78 -4.26
C ALA A 62 -16.54 -21.02 -3.45
N ALA A 63 -15.40 -20.98 -2.75
CA ALA A 63 -14.99 -22.05 -1.85
C ALA A 63 -15.96 -22.22 -0.68
N CYS A 64 -16.45 -21.11 -0.11
CA CYS A 64 -17.48 -21.11 0.93
C CYS A 64 -18.78 -21.75 0.43
N ASP A 65 -19.26 -21.36 -0.75
CA ASP A 65 -20.47 -21.94 -1.36
C ASP A 65 -20.30 -23.45 -1.61
N MET A 66 -19.12 -23.89 -2.06
CA MET A 66 -18.85 -25.32 -2.27
C MET A 66 -18.92 -26.14 -0.99
N GLN A 67 -18.53 -25.55 0.15
CA GLN A 67 -18.59 -26.21 1.46
C GLN A 67 -20.00 -26.21 2.06
N ASN A 68 -20.81 -25.18 1.76
CA ASN A 68 -22.10 -24.96 2.41
C ASN A 68 -23.30 -25.35 1.55
N SER A 69 -23.13 -25.66 0.27
CA SER A 69 -24.22 -26.03 -0.63
C SER A 69 -23.87 -27.20 -1.55
N ASN A 70 -24.90 -27.83 -2.13
CA ASN A 70 -24.77 -28.89 -3.15
C ASN A 70 -24.92 -28.35 -4.58
N GLU A 71 -24.81 -27.04 -4.79
CA GLU A 71 -24.89 -26.42 -6.13
C GLU A 71 -23.83 -26.98 -7.07
N LYS A 72 -24.08 -27.05 -8.38
CA LYS A 72 -23.07 -27.60 -9.30
C LYS A 72 -21.88 -26.66 -9.38
N VAL A 73 -20.69 -27.21 -9.59
CA VAL A 73 -19.45 -26.43 -9.71
C VAL A 73 -19.56 -25.37 -10.81
N ILE A 74 -20.24 -25.69 -11.91
CA ILE A 74 -20.44 -24.78 -13.03
C ILE A 74 -21.39 -23.62 -12.68
N ASP A 75 -22.41 -23.87 -11.87
CA ASP A 75 -23.37 -22.83 -11.46
C ASP A 75 -22.67 -21.82 -10.54
N ILE A 76 -21.85 -22.30 -9.60
CA ILE A 76 -21.02 -21.43 -8.75
C ILE A 76 -19.98 -20.67 -9.59
N ALA A 77 -19.39 -21.30 -10.61
CA ALA A 77 -18.47 -20.61 -11.51
C ALA A 77 -19.15 -19.43 -12.22
N PHE A 78 -20.35 -19.64 -12.76
CA PHE A 78 -21.14 -18.58 -13.39
C PHE A 78 -21.56 -17.49 -12.42
N LYS A 79 -21.99 -17.86 -11.21
CA LYS A 79 -22.33 -16.90 -10.13
C LYS A 79 -21.18 -15.93 -9.86
N TYR A 80 -19.93 -16.39 -9.93
CA TYR A 80 -18.75 -15.54 -9.71
C TYR A 80 -18.11 -15.02 -11.00
N GLY A 81 -18.85 -15.02 -12.11
CA GLY A 81 -18.46 -14.35 -13.36
C GLY A 81 -17.37 -15.08 -14.15
N TYR A 82 -17.31 -16.41 -14.09
CA TYR A 82 -16.46 -17.21 -14.97
C TYR A 82 -17.27 -17.82 -16.10
N ASP A 83 -16.86 -17.60 -17.34
CA ASP A 83 -17.60 -18.08 -18.53
C ASP A 83 -17.43 -19.58 -18.83
N SER A 84 -16.52 -20.26 -18.13
CA SER A 84 -16.29 -21.69 -18.35
C SER A 84 -15.78 -22.42 -17.12
N HIS A 85 -16.16 -23.70 -17.02
CA HIS A 85 -15.68 -24.61 -15.98
C HIS A 85 -14.15 -24.70 -15.92
N ALA A 86 -13.48 -24.70 -17.08
CA ALA A 86 -12.03 -24.82 -17.18
C ALA A 86 -11.31 -23.58 -16.64
N SER A 87 -11.78 -22.38 -17.00
CA SER A 87 -11.21 -21.12 -16.50
C SER A 87 -11.34 -21.01 -14.98
N PHE A 88 -12.51 -21.32 -14.45
CA PHE A 88 -12.78 -21.34 -13.01
C PHE A 88 -11.90 -22.36 -12.30
N THR A 89 -11.84 -23.61 -12.79
CA THR A 89 -11.04 -24.67 -12.16
C THR A 89 -9.56 -24.32 -12.09
N ARG A 90 -9.01 -23.70 -13.15
CA ARG A 90 -7.61 -23.24 -13.17
C ARG A 90 -7.37 -22.14 -12.13
N ALA A 91 -8.25 -21.14 -12.08
CA ALA A 91 -8.14 -20.03 -11.13
C ALA A 91 -8.33 -20.48 -9.68
N PHE A 92 -9.30 -21.36 -9.43
CA PHE A 92 -9.59 -21.95 -8.12
C PHE A 92 -8.41 -22.78 -7.62
N ARG A 93 -7.87 -23.68 -8.45
CA ARG A 93 -6.66 -24.45 -8.12
C ARG A 93 -5.48 -23.54 -7.81
N LYS A 94 -5.27 -22.46 -8.56
CA LYS A 94 -4.19 -21.51 -8.30
C LYS A 94 -4.30 -20.86 -6.92
N LEU A 95 -5.52 -20.59 -6.43
CA LEU A 95 -5.71 -19.96 -5.12
C LEU A 95 -5.72 -20.99 -3.98
N HIS A 96 -6.53 -22.05 -4.09
CA HIS A 96 -6.79 -22.99 -3.01
C HIS A 96 -5.89 -24.23 -3.03
N ASN A 97 -5.07 -24.41 -4.07
CA ASN A 97 -4.21 -25.57 -4.26
C ASN A 97 -4.98 -26.92 -4.33
N THR A 98 -6.27 -26.88 -4.68
CA THR A 98 -7.15 -28.05 -4.81
C THR A 98 -8.22 -27.81 -5.88
N SER A 99 -8.89 -28.86 -6.37
CA SER A 99 -9.99 -28.70 -7.33
C SER A 99 -11.28 -28.28 -6.63
N PRO A 100 -12.20 -27.60 -7.34
CA PRO A 100 -13.53 -27.27 -6.79
C PRO A 100 -14.30 -28.51 -6.32
N SER A 101 -14.18 -29.64 -7.02
CA SER A 101 -14.84 -30.90 -6.64
C SER A 101 -14.30 -31.48 -5.33
N LEU A 102 -13.00 -31.33 -5.06
CA LEU A 102 -12.38 -31.79 -3.81
C LEU A 102 -12.66 -30.84 -2.66
N ALA A 103 -12.82 -29.53 -2.93
CA ALA A 103 -13.10 -28.52 -1.92
C ALA A 103 -14.36 -28.79 -1.08
N ARG A 104 -15.27 -29.64 -1.57
CA ARG A 104 -16.48 -30.08 -0.85
C ARG A 104 -16.22 -31.08 0.27
N LYS A 105 -15.09 -31.79 0.20
CA LYS A 105 -14.77 -32.83 1.17
C LYS A 105 -14.37 -32.20 2.51
N GLU A 106 -14.83 -32.79 3.59
CA GLU A 106 -14.38 -32.43 4.93
C GLU A 106 -12.86 -32.60 5.05
N GLY A 107 -12.23 -31.73 5.85
CA GLY A 107 -10.78 -31.75 6.09
C GLY A 107 -9.90 -31.16 4.98
N VAL A 108 -10.48 -30.65 3.89
CA VAL A 108 -9.69 -29.98 2.83
C VAL A 108 -9.26 -28.58 3.27
N ILE A 109 -7.96 -28.31 3.14
CA ILE A 109 -7.39 -26.99 3.41
C ILE A 109 -7.71 -26.04 2.25
N LEU A 110 -8.40 -24.95 2.56
CA LEU A 110 -8.74 -23.90 1.61
C LEU A 110 -8.13 -22.58 2.07
N ARG A 111 -7.61 -21.79 1.13
CA ARG A 111 -7.10 -20.45 1.41
C ARG A 111 -8.24 -19.42 1.39
N THR A 112 -8.21 -18.48 2.32
CA THR A 112 -9.15 -17.35 2.34
C THR A 112 -8.39 -16.06 2.09
N TYR A 113 -9.02 -15.14 1.38
CA TYR A 113 -8.53 -13.78 1.22
C TYR A 113 -9.47 -12.85 1.96
N PRO A 114 -9.10 -12.23 3.10
CA PRO A 114 -10.03 -11.44 3.90
C PRO A 114 -10.48 -10.17 3.16
N ARG A 115 -11.62 -9.63 3.59
CA ARG A 115 -12.08 -8.31 3.15
C ARG A 115 -11.07 -7.25 3.60
N ILE A 116 -10.68 -6.36 2.70
CA ILE A 116 -9.81 -5.23 3.03
C ILE A 116 -10.64 -4.12 3.68
N SER A 117 -10.03 -3.41 4.62
CA SER A 117 -10.51 -2.12 5.10
C SER A 117 -9.33 -1.16 5.19
N PHE A 118 -9.58 0.12 4.95
CA PHE A 118 -8.59 1.18 5.01
C PHE A 118 -8.71 1.94 6.32
N ASN A 119 -7.58 2.13 6.99
CA ASN A 119 -7.44 3.00 8.14
C ASN A 119 -6.22 3.91 7.92
N PHE A 120 -6.44 5.21 7.75
CA PHE A 120 -5.40 6.17 7.47
C PHE A 120 -5.04 6.93 8.75
N VAL A 121 -3.82 6.73 9.24
CA VAL A 121 -3.28 7.50 10.36
C VAL A 121 -2.40 8.60 9.79
N VAL A 122 -2.87 9.85 9.84
CA VAL A 122 -2.04 11.01 9.48
C VAL A 122 -1.07 11.28 10.61
N GLN A 123 0.23 11.16 10.34
CA GLN A 123 1.31 11.47 11.29
C GLN A 123 1.88 12.86 10.99
N GLY A 124 2.27 13.62 12.02
CA GLY A 124 2.80 15.00 11.88
C GLY A 124 1.83 16.12 12.25
N THR A 125 0.66 15.80 12.82
CA THR A 125 -0.31 16.78 13.36
C THR A 125 -0.03 17.19 14.81
N LYS A 126 1.04 16.67 15.42
CA LYS A 126 1.44 17.11 16.76
C LYS A 126 2.03 18.51 16.65
N GLU A 127 1.49 19.41 17.47
CA GLU A 127 2.03 20.75 17.68
C GLU A 127 3.52 20.63 18.02
N ILE A 128 4.34 21.39 17.31
CA ILE A 128 5.76 21.55 17.63
C ILE A 128 5.83 22.79 18.51
N ASP A 129 6.17 22.61 19.78
CA ASP A 129 6.47 23.72 20.67
C ASP A 129 7.68 24.49 20.11
N TYR A 130 7.48 25.77 19.78
CA TYR A 130 8.56 26.65 19.34
C TYR A 130 8.63 27.88 20.24
N ARG A 131 9.83 28.41 20.42
CA ARG A 131 10.10 29.67 21.12
C ARG A 131 11.19 30.44 20.39
N ILE A 132 11.04 31.75 20.30
CA ILE A 132 12.10 32.64 19.84
C ILE A 132 12.96 32.95 21.07
N GLU A 133 14.24 32.62 21.01
CA GLU A 133 15.22 32.92 22.05
C GLU A 133 16.39 33.69 21.44
N GLU A 134 16.85 34.71 22.15
CA GLU A 134 18.13 35.35 21.87
C GLU A 134 19.21 34.56 22.62
N LYS A 135 20.17 34.01 21.88
CA LYS A 135 21.28 33.24 22.45
C LYS A 135 22.57 34.02 22.27
N ASP A 136 23.47 33.90 23.24
CA ASP A 136 24.83 34.41 23.11
C ASP A 136 25.53 33.79 21.90
N SER A 137 26.57 34.47 21.41
CA SER A 137 27.36 33.99 20.30
C SER A 137 27.91 32.59 20.61
N ILE A 138 27.52 31.61 19.79
CA ILE A 138 28.05 30.25 19.86
C ILE A 138 29.11 30.05 18.78
N THR A 139 30.12 29.26 19.11
CA THR A 139 31.17 28.88 18.15
C THR A 139 30.76 27.60 17.44
N PHE A 140 30.73 27.65 16.12
CA PHE A 140 30.53 26.45 15.29
C PHE A 140 31.86 26.01 14.70
N ILE A 141 32.15 24.72 14.80
CA ILE A 141 33.24 24.08 14.06
C ILE A 141 32.59 23.19 13.02
N GLY A 142 32.91 23.41 11.76
CA GLY A 142 32.31 22.66 10.67
C GLY A 142 33.07 22.82 9.37
N ILE A 143 32.59 22.12 8.36
CA ILE A 143 33.12 22.19 7.01
C ILE A 143 32.12 22.92 6.15
N ASN A 144 32.61 23.87 5.38
CA ASN A 144 31.81 24.58 4.38
C ASN A 144 32.25 24.16 2.98
N ARG A 145 31.29 23.93 2.09
CA ARG A 145 31.53 23.76 0.66
C ARG A 145 30.55 24.64 -0.12
N LYS A 146 31.07 25.44 -1.05
CA LYS A 146 30.24 26.20 -2.00
C LYS A 146 29.68 25.25 -3.04
N MET A 147 28.37 25.33 -3.28
CA MET A 147 27.66 24.52 -4.27
C MET A 147 26.80 25.38 -5.18
N SER A 148 26.66 24.94 -6.42
CA SER A 148 25.85 25.61 -7.44
C SER A 148 24.39 25.19 -7.34
N THR A 149 23.48 26.16 -7.28
CA THR A 149 22.03 25.91 -7.38
C THR A 149 21.55 25.80 -8.83
N LYS A 150 22.41 26.16 -9.80
CA LYS A 150 22.07 26.06 -11.23
C LYS A 150 21.90 24.60 -11.62
N ASN A 151 20.97 24.36 -12.54
CA ASN A 151 20.73 23.04 -13.13
C ASN A 151 20.54 21.89 -12.12
N LYS A 152 20.10 22.20 -10.89
CA LYS A 152 19.93 21.20 -9.81
C LYS A 152 21.23 20.46 -9.42
N GLU A 153 22.41 21.02 -9.73
CA GLU A 153 23.73 20.44 -9.42
C GLU A 153 23.96 20.21 -7.92
N HIS A 154 23.32 21.01 -7.07
CA HIS A 154 23.33 20.85 -5.61
C HIS A 154 22.82 19.48 -5.15
N PHE A 155 21.83 18.86 -5.80
CA PHE A 155 21.34 17.54 -5.37
C PHE A 155 22.44 16.46 -5.44
N HIS A 156 23.27 16.50 -6.48
CA HIS A 156 24.36 15.54 -6.63
C HIS A 156 25.57 15.90 -5.76
N SER A 157 25.90 17.19 -5.67
CA SER A 157 27.05 17.67 -4.89
C SER A 157 26.85 17.58 -3.38
N ILE A 158 25.62 17.80 -2.87
CA ILE A 158 25.27 17.57 -1.45
C ILE A 158 25.45 16.09 -1.10
N TRP A 159 24.95 15.18 -1.95
CA TRP A 159 25.13 13.74 -1.74
C TRP A 159 26.60 13.33 -1.72
N LEU A 160 27.41 13.83 -2.66
CA LEU A 160 28.85 13.57 -2.70
C LEU A 160 29.57 14.10 -1.45
N PHE A 161 29.18 15.28 -0.98
CA PHE A 161 29.74 15.88 0.23
C PHE A 161 29.47 15.02 1.47
N TRP A 162 28.24 14.54 1.67
CA TRP A 162 27.91 13.65 2.79
C TRP A 162 28.66 12.32 2.70
N ARG A 163 28.77 11.76 1.49
CA ARG A 163 29.54 10.53 1.28
C ARG A 163 31.01 10.70 1.65
N GLU A 164 31.64 11.79 1.20
CA GLU A 164 33.02 12.13 1.54
C GLU A 164 33.18 12.39 3.06
N PHE A 165 32.23 13.07 3.67
CA PHE A 165 32.22 13.37 5.11
C PHE A 165 32.22 12.09 5.96
N GLU A 166 31.43 11.08 5.56
CA GLU A 166 31.40 9.76 6.17
C GLU A 166 32.69 8.97 5.91
N GLU A 167 33.14 8.92 4.65
CA GLU A 167 34.34 8.17 4.23
C GLU A 167 35.62 8.69 4.91
N THR A 168 35.73 10.00 5.10
CA THR A 168 36.90 10.64 5.72
C THR A 168 36.87 10.63 7.25
N ARG A 169 35.82 10.05 7.87
CA ARG A 169 35.60 10.04 9.34
C ARG A 169 35.69 11.43 9.95
N MET A 170 35.30 12.45 9.19
CA MET A 170 35.48 13.83 9.58
C MET A 170 34.63 14.21 10.80
N TYR A 171 33.51 13.53 10.98
CA TYR A 171 32.72 13.55 12.21
C TYR A 171 33.56 13.28 13.47
N ASP A 172 34.41 12.25 13.45
CA ASP A 172 35.25 11.88 14.61
C ASP A 172 36.31 12.93 14.91
N ILE A 173 36.77 13.65 13.88
CA ILE A 173 37.73 14.75 14.02
C ILE A 173 37.03 15.95 14.64
N LEU A 174 35.89 16.35 14.11
CA LEU A 174 35.11 17.50 14.59
C LEU A 174 34.62 17.28 16.04
N LYS A 175 34.21 16.05 16.39
CA LYS A 175 33.78 15.69 17.74
C LYS A 175 34.87 15.91 18.81
N LYS A 176 36.15 15.81 18.46
CA LYS A 176 37.26 16.07 19.41
C LYS A 176 37.40 17.53 19.80
N TYR A 177 36.86 18.44 19.00
CA TYR A 177 36.93 19.88 19.21
C TYR A 177 35.58 20.48 19.65
N SER A 178 34.56 19.65 19.85
CA SER A 178 33.23 20.08 20.28
C SER A 178 33.05 19.79 21.76
N ASP A 179 32.69 20.82 22.53
CA ASP A 179 32.40 20.69 23.97
C ASP A 179 30.98 20.15 24.24
N GLU A 180 30.12 20.07 23.22
CA GLU A 180 28.77 19.51 23.32
C GLU A 180 28.40 18.58 22.14
N GLU A 181 27.44 17.69 22.40
CA GLU A 181 26.97 16.61 21.51
C GLU A 181 25.94 17.11 20.48
N LEU A 182 26.21 18.25 19.83
CA LEU A 182 25.29 18.84 18.86
C LEU A 182 25.97 19.03 17.51
N VAL A 183 25.84 18.01 16.65
CA VAL A 183 26.19 18.09 15.23
C VAL A 183 24.95 18.50 14.46
N TYR A 184 24.95 19.72 13.93
CA TYR A 184 23.92 20.22 13.04
C TYR A 184 24.37 20.13 11.58
N ALA A 185 23.49 19.66 10.72
CA ALA A 185 23.57 19.84 9.27
C ALA A 185 22.83 21.13 8.92
N VAL A 186 23.50 22.09 8.28
CA VAL A 186 22.87 23.28 7.68
C VAL A 186 23.00 23.18 6.17
#